data_AF-A0A0J1FFZ3-F1
#
_entry.id   AF-A0A0J1FFZ3-F1
#
_cell.length_a   1.000
_cell.length_b   1.000
_cell.length_c   1.000
_cell.angle_alpha   90.00
_cell.angle_beta   90.00
_cell.angle_gamma   90.00
#
_symmetry.space_group_name_H-M   'P 1'
#
loop_
_entity.id
_entity.type
_entity.pdbx_description
1 polymer ?
#
loop_
_entity_poly.entity_id
_entity_poly.type
_entity_poly.pdbx_seq_one_letter_code
_entity_poly.pdbx_strand_id
1 'polypeptide(L)' 'MAVCAKCGREVSDDDLYEDHGLLVCDDCKVNGTRPISKPCGGEK' A
#
# COMPACT_ATOMS: atom_id res chain seq x y z
N MET A 1 1.14 12.08 12.18
CA MET A 1 1.55 11.85 10.78
C MET A 1 2.54 10.70 10.73
N ALA A 2 2.23 9.67 9.95
CA ALA A 2 2.97 8.42 9.87
C ALA A 2 3.06 7.93 8.41
N VAL A 3 4.01 7.05 8.13
CA VAL A 3 4.32 6.63 6.75
C VAL A 3 3.71 5.26 6.48
N CYS A 4 2.93 5.15 5.40
CA CYS A 4 2.41 3.88 4.93
C CYS A 4 3.55 2.92 4.57
N ALA A 5 3.58 1.74 5.19
CA ALA A 5 4.62 0.74 4.97
C ALA A 5 4.63 0.17 3.53
N LYS A 6 3.51 0.28 2.80
CA LYS A 6 3.33 -0.31 1.46
C LYS A 6 3.69 0.63 0.31
N CYS A 7 3.38 1.93 0.44
CA CYS A 7 3.61 2.92 -0.62
C CYS A 7 4.54 4.07 -0.22
N GLY A 8 4.94 4.18 1.05
CA GLY A 8 5.82 5.23 1.54
C GLY A 8 5.18 6.61 1.62
N ARG A 9 3.86 6.73 1.43
CA ARG A 9 3.13 7.99 1.56
C ARG A 9 2.98 8.37 3.02
N GLU A 10 3.22 9.63 3.33
CA GLU A 10 2.91 10.20 4.65
C GLU A 10 1.41 10.52 4.73
N VAL A 11 0.76 9.97 5.75
CA VAL A 11 -0.68 10.12 6.02
C VAL A 11 -0.88 10.35 7.52
N SER A 12 -2.10 10.69 7.96
CA SER A 12 -2.39 10.78 9.39
C SER A 12 -2.28 9.39 10.03
N ASP A 13 -1.93 9.33 11.30
CA ASP A 13 -1.93 8.09 12.07
C ASP A 13 -3.34 7.49 12.19
N ASP A 14 -4.39 8.31 12.24
CA ASP A 14 -5.80 7.88 12.13
C ASP A 14 -6.15 7.27 10.75
N ASP A 15 -5.41 7.62 9.69
CA ASP A 15 -5.64 7.15 8.31
C ASP A 15 -4.80 5.90 7.97
N LEU A 16 -4.12 5.31 8.96
CA LEU A 16 -3.41 4.05 8.84
C LEU A 16 -4.23 2.89 9.38
N TYR A 17 -4.11 1.76 8.72
CA TYR A 17 -4.79 0.53 9.06
C TYR A 17 -3.80 -0.63 9.12
N GLU A 18 -4.02 -1.55 10.05
CA GLU A 18 -3.26 -2.80 10.10
C GLU A 18 -3.74 -3.75 9.01
N ASP A 19 -2.83 -4.16 8.13
CA ASP A 19 -3.01 -5.18 7.10
C ASP A 19 -1.88 -6.20 7.21
N HIS A 20 -2.20 -7.44 7.57
CA HIS A 20 -1.21 -8.52 7.76
C HIS A 20 -0.03 -8.15 8.70
N GLY A 21 -0.27 -7.32 9.72
CA GLY A 21 0.75 -6.85 10.67
C GLY A 21 1.60 -5.66 10.20
N LEU A 22 1.23 -5.04 9.07
CA LEU A 22 1.84 -3.81 8.56
C LEU A 22 0.84 -2.65 8.61
N LEU A 23 1.30 -1.45 8.99
CA LEU A 23 0.48 -0.24 8.94
C LEU A 23 0.50 0.34 7.53
N VAL A 24 -0.68 0.38 6.91
CA VAL A 24 -0.87 0.84 5.53
C VAL A 24 -1.98 1.88 5.45
N CYS A 25 -1.89 2.82 4.52
CA CYS A 25 -2.95 3.81 4.30
C CYS A 25 -4.22 3.17 3.73
N ASP A 26 -5.35 3.88 3.86
CA ASP A 26 -6.66 3.48 3.32
C ASP A 26 -6.57 2.95 1.87
N ASP A 27 -5.92 3.70 0.98
CA ASP A 27 -5.79 3.33 -0.42
C ASP A 27 -5.09 1.96 -0.60
N CYS A 28 -4.03 1.70 0.17
CA CYS A 28 -3.30 0.44 0.12
C CYS A 28 -4.10 -0.74 0.67
N LYS A 29 -4.99 -0.48 1.63
CA LYS A 29 -5.92 -1.46 2.21
C LYS A 29 -7.09 -1.76 1.27
N VAL A 30 -7.74 -0.73 0.74
CA VAL A 30 -8.95 -0.84 -0.10
C VAL A 30 -8.62 -1.34 -1.50
N ASN A 31 -7.60 -0.77 -2.14
CA ASN A 31 -7.13 -1.29 -3.44
C ASN A 31 -6.34 -2.59 -3.29
N GLY A 32 -6.12 -3.04 -2.04
CA GLY A 32 -5.42 -4.27 -1.70
C GLY A 32 -4.16 -4.42 -2.53
N THR A 33 -3.42 -3.31 -2.72
CA THR A 33 -2.63 -3.06 -3.93
C THR A 33 -2.00 -4.35 -4.39
N ARG A 34 -2.49 -4.86 -5.53
CA ARG A 34 -1.82 -5.92 -6.27
C ARG A 34 -0.34 -5.57 -6.16
N PRO A 35 0.52 -6.50 -5.71
CA PRO A 35 1.94 -6.19 -5.62
C PRO A 35 2.29 -5.51 -6.93
N ILE A 36 3.01 -4.39 -6.86
CA ILE A 36 3.67 -3.79 -8.01
C ILE A 36 4.68 -4.84 -8.47
N SER A 37 4.17 -5.92 -9.05
CA SER A 37 4.90 -6.84 -9.86
C SER A 37 5.21 -5.97 -11.05
N LYS A 38 6.49 -5.59 -11.14
CA LYS A 38 7.25 -5.31 -12.36
C LYS A 38 6.42 -5.38 -13.64
N PRO A 39 6.64 -4.50 -14.64
CA PRO A 39 6.02 -4.67 -15.96
C PRO A 39 6.12 -6.14 -16.35
N CYS A 40 4.96 -6.81 -16.42
CA CYS A 40 4.88 -8.19 -16.87
C CYS A 40 5.22 -8.12 -18.36
N GLY A 41 6.51 -8.25 -18.66
CA GLY A 41 7.00 -8.33 -20.02
C GLY A 41 6.33 -9.52 -20.72
N GLY A 42 5.81 -9.27 -21.91
CA GLY A 42 5.25 -10.32 -22.76
C GLY A 42 3.99 -9.87 -23.47
N GLU A 43 4.15 -8.85 -24.32
CA GLU A 43 3.30 -8.66 -25.49
C GLU A 43 3.14 -10.00 -26.21
N LYS A 44 1.91 -10.35 -26.57
CA LYS A 44 1.61 -11.48 -27.48
C LYS A 44 1.83 -11.06 -28.92
#